data_AF-A0A849Q3F5-F1
#
_entry.id   AF-A0A849Q3F5-F1
#
_cell.length_a   1.000
_cell.length_b   1.000
_cell.length_c   1.000
_cell.angle_alpha   90.00
_cell.angle_beta   90.00
_cell.angle_gamma   90.00
#
_symmetry.space_group_name_H-M   'P 1'
#
loop_
_entity.id
_entity.type
_entity.pdbx_description
1 polymer ?
#
loop_
_entity_poly.entity_id
_entity_poly.type
_entity_poly.pdbx_seq_one_letter_code
_entity_poly.pdbx_strand_id
1 'polypeptide(L)' 'GDQATGLYASHKFDKAGLYNVELTVSDGFEESVSRTTVYVEKQQQTPGFGPMAAMLAMFSAALIALTLSRKRRS' A
#
# COMPACT_ATOMS: atom_id res chain seq x y z
N GLY A 1 4.83 16.13 -9.01
CA GLY A 1 4.66 17.12 -10.08
C GLY A 1 4.03 16.42 -11.24
N ASP A 2 3.12 17.07 -11.96
CA ASP A 2 2.19 16.41 -12.87
C ASP A 2 2.76 16.21 -14.28
N GLN A 3 4.04 16.51 -14.47
CA GLN A 3 4.76 16.38 -15.72
C GLN A 3 6.14 15.74 -15.52
N ALA A 4 6.59 15.04 -16.56
CA ALA A 4 7.93 14.49 -16.67
C ALA A 4 8.39 14.62 -18.14
N THR A 5 9.67 14.88 -18.35
CA THR A 5 10.25 15.14 -19.68
C THR A 5 11.47 14.25 -19.92
N GLY A 6 11.77 13.99 -21.19
CA GLY A 6 12.92 13.20 -21.63
C GLY A 6 12.52 11.97 -22.42
N LEU A 7 13.50 11.29 -23.03
CA LEU A 7 13.28 10.07 -23.82
C LEU A 7 12.65 8.95 -22.99
N TYR A 8 12.98 8.90 -21.70
CA TYR A 8 12.38 8.01 -20.72
C TYR A 8 11.88 8.85 -19.55
N ALA A 9 10.56 8.85 -19.35
CA ALA A 9 9.90 9.58 -18.28
C ALA A 9 9.24 8.60 -17.30
N SER A 10 9.32 8.89 -16.00
CA SER A 10 8.65 8.12 -14.96
C SER A 10 7.87 9.04 -14.03
N HIS A 11 6.74 8.54 -13.52
CA HIS A 11 5.86 9.27 -12.62
C HIS A 11 5.26 8.31 -11.59
N LYS A 12 5.06 8.79 -10.36
CA LYS A 12 4.43 8.04 -9.28
C LYS A 12 3.12 8.72 -8.87
N PHE A 13 2.04 7.95 -8.87
CA PHE A 13 0.73 8.40 -8.40
C PHE A 13 0.56 8.06 -6.91
N ASP A 14 0.32 9.07 -6.08
CA ASP A 14 0.16 8.88 -4.63
C ASP A 14 -1.25 8.46 -4.22
N LYS A 15 -2.24 8.66 -5.11
CA LYS A 15 -3.64 8.36 -4.85
C LYS A 15 -4.16 7.37 -5.90
N ALA A 16 -5.08 6.53 -5.45
CA ALA A 16 -5.84 5.69 -6.37
C ALA A 16 -6.83 6.55 -7.17
N GLY A 17 -7.03 6.18 -8.43
CA GLY A 17 -7.88 6.93 -9.35
C GLY A 17 -7.62 6.58 -10.80
N LEU A 18 -8.42 7.17 -11.68
CA LEU A 18 -8.27 7.08 -13.12
C LEU A 18 -7.60 8.35 -13.64
N TYR A 19 -6.48 8.18 -14.33
CA TYR A 19 -5.64 9.27 -14.81
C TYR A 19 -5.58 9.27 -16.33
N ASN A 20 -5.84 10.41 -16.95
CA ASN A 20 -5.58 10.63 -18.37
C ASN A 20 -4.15 11.15 -18.53
N VAL A 21 -3.28 10.30 -19.06
CA VAL A 21 -1.87 10.62 -19.32
C VAL A 21 -1.74 11.10 -20.75
N GLU A 22 -1.09 12.24 -20.93
CA GLU A 22 -0.79 12.84 -22.23
C GLU A 22 0.72 12.82 -22.47
N LEU A 23 1.13 12.34 -23.64
CA LEU A 23 2.50 12.43 -24.14
C LEU A 23 2.52 13.38 -25.33
N THR A 24 3.27 14.46 -25.19
CA THR A 24 3.53 15.41 -26.28
C THR A 24 4.96 15.22 -26.78
N VAL A 25 5.11 15.07 -28.08
CA VAL A 25 6.41 15.06 -28.77
C VAL A 25 6.42 16.19 -29.80
N SER A 26 7.58 16.83 -29.97
CA SER A 26 7.78 17.88 -30.96
C SER A 26 9.15 17.74 -31.61
N ASP A 27 9.22 18.05 -32.90
CA ASP A 27 10.47 18.19 -33.65
C ASP A 27 10.92 19.65 -33.79
N GLY A 28 10.21 20.59 -33.14
CA GLY A 28 10.43 22.03 -33.24
C GLY A 28 9.65 22.73 -34.35
N PHE A 29 8.96 21.99 -35.21
CA PHE A 29 8.08 22.53 -36.25
C PHE A 29 6.63 22.09 -36.05
N GLU A 30 6.44 20.82 -35.70
CA GLU A 30 5.15 20.20 -35.44
C GLU A 30 5.12 19.56 -34.05
N GLU A 31 3.91 19.35 -33.55
CA GLU A 31 3.64 18.63 -32.31
C GLU A 31 2.71 17.45 -32.59
N SER A 32 2.96 16.35 -31.90
CA SER A 32 2.09 15.19 -31.89
C SER A 32 1.77 14.81 -30.46
N VAL A 33 0.51 14.46 -30.23
CA VAL A 33 -0.03 14.18 -28.90
C VAL A 33 -0.66 12.79 -28.88
N SER A 34 -0.26 11.98 -27.91
CA SER A 34 -0.84 10.68 -27.63
C SER A 34 -1.45 10.66 -26.22
N ARG A 35 -2.58 9.98 -26.07
CA ARG A 35 -3.31 9.90 -24.79
C ARG A 35 -3.55 8.44 -24.42
N THR A 36 -3.40 8.16 -23.13
CA THR A 36 -3.76 6.87 -22.56
C THR A 36 -4.39 7.05 -21.18
N THR A 37 -5.13 6.05 -20.74
CA THR A 37 -5.75 6.04 -19.42
C THR A 37 -5.03 5.03 -18.53
N VAL A 38 -4.63 5.48 -17.34
CA VAL A 38 -4.00 4.66 -16.32
C VAL A 38 -4.93 4.58 -15.12
N TYR A 39 -5.32 3.36 -14.75
CA TYR A 39 -6.07 3.10 -13.53
C TYR A 39 -5.10 2.71 -12.41
N VAL A 40 -5.07 3.51 -11.35
CA VAL A 40 -4.24 3.29 -10.17
C VAL A 40 -5.12 2.73 -9.07
N GLU A 41 -4.80 1.52 -8.64
CA GLU A 41 -5.52 0.85 -7.56
C GLU A 41 -5.05 1.30 -6.17
N LYS A 42 -5.94 1.17 -5.19
CA LYS A 42 -5.54 1.30 -3.79
C LYS A 42 -4.70 0.09 -3.42
N GLN A 43 -3.58 0.33 -2.76
CA GLN A 43 -2.85 -0.75 -2.11
C GLN A 43 -3.74 -1.37 -1.04
N GLN A 44 -4.06 -2.66 -1.19
CA GLN A 44 -4.72 -3.41 -0.14
C GLN A 44 -3.72 -3.58 1.00
N GLN A 45 -4.03 -3.00 2.16
CA GLN A 45 -3.30 -3.31 3.38
C GLN A 45 -3.80 -4.65 3.86
N THR A 46 -3.01 -5.71 3.69
CA THR A 46 -3.25 -6.95 4.44
C THR A 46 -3.06 -6.59 5.92
N PRO A 47 -4.09 -6.71 6.78
CA PRO A 47 -3.88 -6.52 8.20
C PRO A 47 -2.78 -7.48 8.63
N GLY A 48 -1.65 -6.94 9.10
CA GLY A 48 -0.59 -7.78 9.64
C GLY A 48 -1.13 -8.65 10.77
N PHE A 49 -0.45 -9.74 11.11
CA PHE A 49 -0.88 -10.63 12.21
C PHE A 49 -0.91 -9.95 13.59
N GLY A 50 -0.60 -8.66 13.72
CA GLY A 50 -0.54 -7.92 14.99
C GLY A 50 -1.75 -8.16 15.92
N PRO A 51 -3.00 -7.95 15.47
CA PRO A 51 -4.17 -8.17 16.32
C PRO A 51 -4.36 -9.64 16.70
N MET A 52 -4.11 -10.56 15.77
CA MET A 52 -4.28 -12.01 15.97
C MET A 52 -3.19 -12.60 16.88
N ALA A 53 -1.95 -12.16 16.72
CA ALA A 53 -0.82 -12.53 17.58
C ALA A 53 -1.00 -11.99 19.00
N ALA A 54 -1.52 -10.77 19.16
CA ALA A 54 -1.84 -10.19 20.46
C ALA A 54 -2.94 -10.99 21.19
N MET A 55 -3.99 -11.43 20.48
CA MET A 55 -5.02 -12.29 21.08
C MET A 55 -4.47 -13.64 21.55
N LEU A 56 -3.62 -14.33 20.76
CA LEU A 56 -3.02 -15.60 21.16
C LEU A 56 -2.11 -15.48 22.40
N ALA A 57 -1.34 -14.38 22.51
CA ALA A 57 -0.48 -14.12 23.66
C ALA A 57 -1.27 -13.86 24.97
N MET A 58 -2.45 -13.26 24.88
CA MET A 58 -3.30 -13.02 26.06
C MET A 58 -3.96 -14.31 26.57
N PHE A 59 -4.34 -15.23 25.67
CA PHE A 59 -4.89 -16.54 26.06
C PHE A 59 -3.85 -17.44 26.75
N SER A 60 -2.58 -17.42 26.32
CA SER A 60 -1.52 -18.20 26.97
C SER A 60 -1.17 -17.65 28.35
N ALA A 61 -1.11 -16.31 28.52
CA ALA A 61 -0.86 -15.68 29.81
C ALA A 61 -1.95 -16.00 30.84
N ALA A 62 -3.23 -16.02 30.44
CA ALA A 62 -4.35 -16.39 31.32
C ALA A 62 -4.29 -17.85 31.76
N LEU A 63 -3.90 -18.79 30.87
CA LEU A 63 -3.74 -20.20 31.20
C LEU A 63 -2.57 -20.43 32.19
N ILE A 64 -1.45 -19.72 31.99
CA ILE A 64 -0.28 -19.77 32.87
C ILE A 64 -0.61 -19.19 34.26
N ALA A 65 -1.36 -18.09 34.33
CA ALA A 65 -1.80 -17.51 35.61
C ALA A 65 -2.79 -18.42 36.35
N LEU A 66 -3.70 -19.09 35.63
CA LEU A 66 -4.67 -20.03 36.22
C LEU A 66 -4.00 -21.30 36.78
N THR A 67 -2.93 -21.78 36.14
CA THR A 67 -2.17 -22.94 36.64
C THR A 67 -1.30 -22.58 37.85
N LEU A 68 -0.67 -21.40 37.87
CA LEU A 68 0.14 -20.93 39.00
C LEU A 68 -0.69 -20.60 40.25
N SER A 69 -1.89 -20.03 40.08
CA SER A 69 -2.79 -19.71 41.21
C SER A 69 -3.37 -20.95 41.91
N ARG A 70 -3.43 -22.10 41.21
CA ARG A 70 -3.88 -23.38 41.77
C ARG A 70 -2.80 -24.07 42.59
N LYS A 71 -1.53 -23.94 42.19
CA LYS A 71 -0.36 -24.52 42.89
C LYS A 71 -0.08 -23.85 44.24
N ARG A 72 -0.43 -22.57 44.41
CA ARG A 72 -0.20 -21.81 45.65
C ARG A 72 -1.23 -22.10 46.76
N ARG A 73 -2.24 -22.92 46.46
CA ARG A 73 -3.34 -23.30 47.37
C ARG A 73 -3.28 -24.76 47.84
N SER A 74 -2.27 -25.52 47.45
CA SER A 74 -1.96 -26.87 47.96
C SER A 74 -0.64 -26.85 48.72
#